data_AF-A0AAV8WTI5-F1
#
_entry.id   AF-A0AAV8WTI5-F1
#
_cell.length_a   1.000
_cell.length_b   1.000
_cell.length_c   1.000
_cell.angle_alpha   90.00
_cell.angle_beta   90.00
_cell.angle_gamma   90.00
#
_symmetry.space_group_name_H-M   'P 1'
#
loop_
_entity.id
_entity.type
_entity.pdbx_description
1 polymer ?
#
loop_
_entity_poly.entity_id
_entity_poly.type
_entity_poly.pdbx_seq_one_letter_code
_entity_poly.pdbx_strand_id
1 'polypeptide(L)'
;MIAALEGRNTRITVVLIQNNLPLPAGEDVLASERAIALCSSCELNSQSLFVLPHGDHLQGYAVRLENAFYEFAQTYYHNEAKNVKSHKEHLNKSTHQYLFVRHQFKMGFLYELKQDVHTAHK
;
A
#
# COMPACT_ATOMS: atom_id res chain seq x y z
N MET A 1 0.48 18.39 -4.45
CA MET A 1 0.69 17.31 -3.45
C MET A 1 1.23 16.04 -4.13
N ILE A 2 0.56 15.54 -5.18
CA ILE A 2 0.96 14.34 -5.92
C ILE A 2 2.33 14.50 -6.61
N ALA A 3 2.64 15.68 -7.19
CA ALA A 3 3.94 15.96 -7.81
C ALA A 3 5.14 15.78 -6.86
N ALA A 4 4.96 15.98 -5.54
CA ALA A 4 6.05 15.78 -4.57
C ALA A 4 6.31 14.29 -4.27
N LEU A 5 5.39 13.40 -4.65
CA LEU A 5 5.42 11.96 -4.40
C LEU A 5 5.73 11.15 -5.66
N GLU A 6 5.86 11.83 -6.80
CA GLU A 6 6.15 11.22 -8.09
C GLU A 6 7.49 10.44 -8.03
N GLY A 7 7.49 9.23 -8.59
CA GLY A 7 8.66 8.34 -8.60
C GLY A 7 9.03 7.67 -7.27
N ARG A 8 8.26 7.90 -6.18
CA ARG A 8 8.54 7.35 -4.84
C ARG A 8 7.74 6.08 -4.49
N ASN A 9 7.03 5.48 -5.45
CA ASN A 9 6.16 4.32 -5.25
C ASN A 9 5.25 4.44 -4.02
N THR A 10 4.80 5.67 -3.74
CA THR A 10 3.96 6.01 -2.59
C THR A 10 2.50 5.76 -2.95
N ARG A 11 1.76 5.08 -2.07
CA ARG A 11 0.30 4.96 -2.16
C ARG A 11 -0.33 5.93 -1.18
N ILE A 12 -1.27 6.74 -1.66
CA ILE A 12 -2.08 7.64 -0.83
C ILE A 12 -3.39 6.92 -0.52
N THR A 13 -3.82 7.03 0.74
CA THR A 13 -5.08 6.48 1.23
C THR A 13 -5.79 7.53 2.05
N VAL A 14 -7.11 7.63 1.89
CA VAL A 14 -7.97 8.56 2.63
C VAL A 14 -8.87 7.78 3.57
N VAL A 15 -8.92 8.22 4.82
CA VAL A 15 -9.78 7.67 5.86
C VAL A 15 -10.75 8.76 6.30
N LEU A 16 -12.01 8.64 5.91
CA LEU A 16 -13.08 9.56 6.32
C LEU A 16 -13.66 9.09 7.64
N ILE A 17 -13.53 9.92 8.66
CA ILE A 17 -14.13 9.68 9.98
C ILE A 17 -15.41 10.50 10.05
N GLN A 18 -16.54 9.84 10.30
CA GLN A 18 -17.86 10.49 10.33
C GLN A 18 -18.69 10.03 11.51
N ASN A 19 -19.57 10.87 12.05
CA ASN A 19 -20.39 10.52 13.21
C ASN A 19 -21.56 9.58 12.88
N ASN A 20 -21.93 9.47 11.59
CA ASN A 20 -23.06 8.66 11.16
C ASN A 20 -22.58 7.29 10.65
N LEU A 21 -23.35 6.24 10.98
CA LEU A 21 -23.13 4.92 10.38
C LEU A 21 -23.35 5.01 8.86
N PRO A 22 -22.47 4.42 8.03
CA PRO A 22 -22.71 4.33 6.60
C PRO A 22 -23.98 3.50 6.37
N LEU A 23 -24.87 4.02 5.52
CA LEU A 23 -26.06 3.29 5.08
C LEU A 23 -25.65 2.04 4.27
N PRO A 24 -26.48 1.00 4.24
CA PRO A 24 -26.26 -0.17 3.39
C PRO A 24 -25.97 0.21 1.93
N ALA A 25 -25.16 -0.62 1.26
CA ALA A 25 -24.79 -0.39 -0.13
C ALA A 25 -26.03 -0.31 -1.02
N GLY A 26 -26.20 0.81 -1.73
CA GLY A 26 -27.35 1.08 -2.60
C GLY A 26 -28.42 1.99 -1.99
N GLU A 27 -28.39 2.25 -0.68
CA GLU A 27 -29.35 3.14 -0.02
C GLU A 27 -28.90 4.61 0.01
N ASP A 28 -27.60 4.89 -0.18
CA ASP A 28 -27.04 6.24 -0.22
C ASP A 28 -26.32 6.51 -1.54
N VAL A 29 -27.11 6.79 -2.59
CA VAL A 29 -26.60 7.11 -3.93
C VAL A 29 -25.74 8.38 -3.89
N LEU A 30 -26.12 9.38 -3.08
CA LEU A 30 -25.39 10.64 -2.95
C LEU A 30 -24.02 10.45 -2.30
N ALA A 31 -23.91 9.62 -1.26
CA ALA A 31 -22.61 9.30 -0.66
C ALA A 31 -21.70 8.56 -1.65
N SER A 32 -22.26 7.65 -2.45
CA SER A 32 -21.50 6.95 -3.50
C SER A 32 -20.97 7.93 -4.55
N GLU A 33 -21.80 8.85 -5.05
CA GLU A 33 -21.38 9.89 -6.00
C GLU A 33 -20.30 10.81 -5.41
N ARG A 34 -20.44 11.21 -4.15
CA ARG A 34 -19.43 12.03 -3.45
C ARG A 34 -18.11 11.28 -3.26
N ALA A 35 -18.16 9.99 -2.95
CA ALA A 35 -16.97 9.16 -2.82
C ALA A 35 -16.24 9.03 -4.16
N ILE A 36 -16.97 8.81 -5.26
CA ILE A 36 -16.41 8.78 -6.62
C ILE A 36 -15.79 10.13 -6.97
N ALA A 37 -16.51 11.23 -6.76
CA ALA A 37 -16.01 12.58 -7.05
C ALA A 37 -14.74 12.93 -6.25
N LEU A 38 -14.68 12.52 -4.98
CA LEU A 38 -13.49 12.67 -4.14
C LEU A 38 -12.31 11.87 -4.68
N CYS A 39 -12.52 10.59 -4.99
CA CYS A 39 -11.48 9.74 -5.56
C CYS A 39 -10.96 10.30 -6.90
N SER A 40 -11.85 10.75 -7.80
CA SER A 40 -11.45 11.37 -9.06
C SER A 40 -10.67 12.66 -8.86
N SER A 41 -11.10 13.53 -7.94
CA SER A 41 -10.43 14.81 -7.67
C SER A 41 -9.05 14.64 -7.02
N CYS A 42 -8.83 13.52 -6.33
CA CYS A 42 -7.58 13.20 -5.65
C CYS A 42 -6.74 12.14 -6.39
N GLU A 43 -7.16 11.70 -7.58
CA GLU A 43 -6.53 10.60 -8.34
C GLU A 43 -6.32 9.33 -7.51
N LEU A 44 -7.30 9.01 -6.65
CA LEU A 44 -7.27 7.84 -5.77
C LEU A 44 -7.97 6.64 -6.40
N ASN A 45 -7.45 5.46 -6.12
CA ASN A 45 -8.19 4.22 -6.30
C ASN A 45 -9.33 4.17 -5.27
N SER A 46 -10.51 3.67 -5.65
CA SER A 46 -11.63 3.47 -4.73
C SER A 46 -11.29 2.56 -3.55
N GLN A 47 -10.37 1.61 -3.72
CA GLN A 47 -9.82 0.78 -2.64
C GLN A 47 -8.96 1.57 -1.64
N SER A 48 -8.57 2.79 -1.98
CA SER A 48 -7.80 3.70 -1.14
C SER A 48 -8.68 4.73 -0.41
N LEU A 49 -10.00 4.53 -0.41
CA LEU A 49 -10.93 5.33 0.38
C LEU A 49 -11.63 4.45 1.42
N PHE A 50 -11.49 4.80 2.68
CA PHE A 50 -12.09 4.10 3.81
C PHE A 50 -13.03 5.03 4.55
N VAL A 51 -14.20 4.52 4.95
CA VAL A 51 -15.18 5.27 5.73
C VAL A 51 -15.33 4.60 7.10
N LEU A 52 -15.03 5.36 8.15
CA LEU A 52 -15.06 4.92 9.53
C LEU A 52 -16.15 5.70 10.29
N PRO A 53 -17.18 5.02 10.81
CA PRO A 53 -18.11 5.65 11.74
C PRO A 53 -17.44 5.84 13.11
N HIS A 54 -17.49 7.07 13.62
CA HIS A 54 -17.07 7.45 14.96
C HIS A 54 -18.24 7.17 15.92
N GLY A 55 -18.25 5.97 16.51
CA GLY A 55 -19.30 5.52 17.42
C GLY A 55 -19.18 4.03 17.74
N ASP A 56 -20.30 3.37 18.02
CA ASP A 56 -20.34 1.94 18.29
C ASP A 56 -19.82 1.13 17.07
N HIS A 57 -19.21 -0.03 17.36
CA HIS A 57 -18.59 -0.94 16.36
C HIS A 57 -17.31 -0.43 15.67
N LEU A 58 -16.68 0.66 16.13
CA LEU A 58 -15.40 1.15 15.59
C LEU A 58 -14.32 0.07 15.47
N GLN A 59 -14.25 -0.86 16.44
CA GLN A 59 -13.26 -1.94 16.46
C GLN A 59 -13.28 -2.78 15.17
N GLY A 60 -14.46 -3.10 14.64
CA GLY A 60 -14.58 -3.90 13.41
C GLY A 60 -14.04 -3.16 12.19
N TYR A 61 -14.30 -1.84 12.12
CA TYR A 61 -13.76 -0.99 11.06
C TYR A 61 -12.24 -0.79 11.20
N ALA A 62 -11.73 -0.65 12.43
CA ALA A 62 -10.30 -0.54 12.70
C ALA A 62 -9.54 -1.80 12.25
N VAL A 63 -10.06 -3.00 12.57
CA VAL A 63 -9.47 -4.28 12.12
C VAL A 63 -9.49 -4.41 10.59
N ARG A 64 -10.59 -3.99 9.93
CA ARG A 64 -10.65 -3.98 8.46
C ARG A 64 -9.63 -3.01 7.85
N LEU A 65 -9.44 -1.85 8.46
CA LEU A 65 -8.45 -0.86 8.02
C LEU A 65 -7.03 -1.40 8.20
N GLU A 66 -6.73 -2.02 9.35
CA GLU A 66 -5.46 -2.68 9.63
C GLU A 66 -5.14 -3.74 8.57
N ASN A 67 -6.10 -4.63 8.28
CA ASN A 67 -5.93 -5.67 7.26
C ASN A 67 -5.65 -5.08 5.87
N ALA A 68 -6.38 -4.02 5.48
CA ALA A 68 -6.16 -3.36 4.20
C ALA A 68 -4.76 -2.72 4.11
N PHE A 69 -4.30 -2.09 5.20
CA PHE A 69 -2.96 -1.48 5.25
C PHE A 69 -1.86 -2.54 5.25
N TYR A 70 -2.11 -3.66 5.94
CA TYR A 70 -1.23 -4.82 5.90
C TYR A 70 -1.09 -5.36 4.48
N GLU A 71 -2.20 -5.56 3.75
CA GLU A 71 -2.17 -5.99 2.35
C GLU A 71 -1.42 -4.99 1.45
N PHE A 72 -1.64 -3.69 1.63
CA PHE A 72 -0.91 -2.66 0.87
C PHE A 72 0.60 -2.72 1.13
N ALA A 73 1.01 -2.88 2.39
CA ALA A 73 2.41 -3.06 2.75
C ALA A 73 2.99 -4.34 2.14
N GLN A 74 2.25 -5.45 2.20
CA GLN A 74 2.62 -6.73 1.62
C GLN A 74 2.83 -6.67 0.11
N THR A 75 1.97 -5.95 -0.61
CA THR A 75 2.12 -5.69 -2.05
C THR A 75 3.30 -4.76 -2.33
N TYR A 76 3.47 -3.69 -1.55
CA TYR A 76 4.57 -2.75 -1.70
C TYR A 76 5.93 -3.45 -1.59
N TYR A 77 6.17 -4.18 -0.49
CA TYR A 77 7.44 -4.88 -0.27
C TYR A 77 7.70 -5.94 -1.33
N HIS A 78 6.67 -6.64 -1.81
CA HIS A 78 6.79 -7.60 -2.89
C HIS A 78 7.26 -6.94 -4.20
N ASN A 79 6.63 -5.82 -4.58
CA ASN A 79 6.96 -5.12 -5.82
C ASN A 79 8.35 -4.48 -5.76
N GLU A 80 8.70 -3.86 -4.63
CA GLU A 80 10.05 -3.32 -4.43
C GLU A 80 11.11 -4.42 -4.50
N ALA A 81 10.88 -5.57 -3.86
CA ALA A 81 11.81 -6.69 -3.93
C ALA A 81 11.97 -7.19 -5.36
N LYS A 82 10.88 -7.27 -6.13
CA LYS A 82 10.90 -7.65 -7.55
C LYS A 82 11.69 -6.65 -8.41
N ASN A 83 11.51 -5.34 -8.17
CA ASN A 83 12.25 -4.29 -8.88
C ASN A 83 13.77 -4.39 -8.60
N VAL A 84 14.14 -4.53 -7.32
CA VAL A 84 15.54 -4.71 -6.90
C VAL A 84 16.12 -6.00 -7.50
N LYS A 85 15.36 -7.09 -7.51
CA LYS A 85 15.77 -8.36 -8.12
C LYS A 85 16.03 -8.21 -9.61
N SER A 86 15.11 -7.58 -10.34
CA SER A 86 15.26 -7.34 -11.78
C SER A 86 16.52 -6.51 -12.07
N HIS A 87 16.77 -5.44 -11.31
CA HIS A 87 18.01 -4.67 -11.45
C HIS A 87 19.26 -5.53 -11.19
N LYS A 88 19.22 -6.38 -10.15
CA LYS A 88 20.32 -7.29 -9.81
C LYS A 88 20.64 -8.28 -10.94
N GLU A 89 19.63 -8.82 -11.60
CA GLU A 89 19.79 -9.80 -12.69
C GLU A 89 20.54 -9.24 -13.90
N HIS A 90 20.50 -7.93 -14.11
CA HIS A 90 21.25 -7.25 -15.18
C HIS A 90 22.69 -6.88 -14.78
N LEU A 91 23.11 -7.16 -13.54
CA LEU A 91 24.46 -6.83 -13.08
C LEU A 91 25.46 -7.94 -13.42
N ASN A 92 26.58 -7.54 -14.03
CA ASN A 92 27.77 -8.39 -14.09
C ASN A 92 28.41 -8.54 -12.69
N LYS A 93 28.57 -9.78 -12.22
CA LYS A 93 29.10 -10.10 -10.88
C LYS A 93 30.58 -9.76 -10.69
N SER A 94 31.41 -9.74 -11.73
CA SER A 94 32.83 -9.42 -11.59
C SER A 94 33.07 -7.91 -11.55
N THR A 95 32.31 -7.13 -12.33
CA THR A 95 32.48 -5.67 -12.40
C THR A 95 31.63 -4.91 -11.38
N HIS A 96 30.48 -5.44 -10.98
CA HIS A 96 29.53 -4.74 -10.10
C HIS A 96 29.37 -5.41 -8.72
N GLN A 97 30.44 -6.01 -8.18
CA GLN A 97 30.41 -6.74 -6.91
C GLN A 97 29.73 -5.97 -5.76
N TYR A 98 30.12 -4.71 -5.54
CA TYR A 98 29.54 -3.88 -4.48
C TYR A 98 28.03 -3.66 -4.66
N LEU A 99 27.62 -3.36 -5.89
CA LEU A 99 26.22 -3.14 -6.21
C LEU A 99 25.41 -4.44 -6.08
N PHE A 100 25.99 -5.58 -6.45
CA PHE A 100 25.38 -6.90 -6.28
C PHE A 100 25.10 -7.20 -4.80
N VAL A 101 26.08 -6.97 -3.92
CA VAL A 101 25.93 -7.13 -2.46
C VAL A 101 24.86 -6.18 -1.91
N ARG A 102 24.86 -4.91 -2.32
CA ARG A 102 23.83 -3.94 -1.92
C ARG A 102 22.41 -4.39 -2.30
N HIS A 103 22.23 -4.97 -3.48
CA HIS A 103 20.93 -5.49 -3.91
C HIS A 103 20.51 -6.71 -3.08
N GLN A 104 21.45 -7.60 -2.70
CA GLN A 104 21.14 -8.73 -1.81
C GLN A 104 20.61 -8.24 -0.46
N PHE A 105 21.29 -7.29 0.19
CA PHE A 105 20.82 -6.72 1.46
C PHE A 105 19.45 -6.06 1.34
N LYS A 106 19.23 -5.28 0.27
CA LYS A 106 17.93 -4.65 0.02
C LYS A 106 16.81 -5.68 -0.11
N MET A 107 17.03 -6.75 -0.89
CA MET A 107 16.03 -7.80 -1.05
C MET A 107 15.78 -8.54 0.27
N GLY A 108 16.83 -8.90 1.01
CA GLY A 108 16.70 -9.54 2.32
C GLY A 108 15.81 -8.74 3.26
N PHE A 109 16.12 -7.44 3.42
CA PHE A 109 15.32 -6.52 4.23
C PHE A 109 13.86 -6.42 3.76
N LEU A 110 13.61 -6.29 2.45
CA LEU A 110 12.25 -6.21 1.91
C LEU A 110 11.46 -7.51 2.15
N TYR A 111 12.09 -8.68 2.05
CA TYR A 111 11.45 -9.96 2.35
C TYR A 111 11.22 -10.16 3.85
N GLU A 112 12.11 -9.67 4.73
CA GLU A 112 11.88 -9.64 6.18
C GLU A 112 10.65 -8.79 6.54
N LEU A 113 10.54 -7.58 5.99
CA LEU A 113 9.37 -6.72 6.20
C LEU A 113 8.08 -7.34 5.63
N LYS A 114 8.21 -8.15 4.57
CA LYS A 114 7.12 -8.94 4.01
C LYS A 114 6.75 -10.17 4.88
N GLN A 115 7.54 -10.50 5.90
CA GLN A 115 7.44 -11.75 6.69
C GLN A 115 7.70 -13.03 5.87
N ASP A 116 8.45 -12.93 4.77
CA ASP A 116 8.99 -14.09 4.03
C ASP A 116 10.44 -14.36 4.45
N VAL A 117 10.59 -14.90 5.66
CA VAL A 117 11.89 -15.19 6.28
C VAL A 117 12.69 -16.21 5.46
N HIS A 118 12.01 -17.13 4.78
CA HIS A 118 12.68 -18.15 3.97
C HIS A 118 13.41 -17.54 2.78
N THR A 119 12.77 -16.61 2.07
CA THR A 119 13.40 -15.91 0.94
C THR A 119 14.40 -14.85 1.40
N ALA A 120 14.18 -14.24 2.57
CA ALA A 120 15.07 -13.21 3.13
C ALA A 120 16.51 -13.67 3.36
N HIS A 121 16.72 -14.95 3.68
CA HIS A 121 18.03 -15.51 3.98
C HIS A 121 18.71 -16.22 2.80
N LYS A 122 18.23 -16.01 1.56
CA LYS A 122 18.84 -16.54 0.31
C LYS A 122 19.65 -15.49 -0.44
#